data_AF-A0A920KF66-F1
#
_entry.id   AF-A0A920KF66-F1
#
_cell.length_a   1.000
_cell.length_b   1.000
_cell.length_c   1.000
_cell.angle_alpha   90.00
_cell.angle_beta   90.00
_cell.angle_gamma   90.00
#
_symmetry.space_group_name_H-M   'P 1'
#
loop_
_entity.id
_entity.type
_entity.pdbx_description
1 polymer ?
#
loop_
_entity_poly.entity_id
_entity_poly.type
_entity_poly.pdbx_seq_one_letter_code
_entity_poly.pdbx_strand_id
1 'polypeptide(L)'
;MSEFYKNIHKKPSLIAGPCVWEGYSHAEAIAEKLLAVCAKHDVNFIYKTSFDKANRSSLKGFRGAENAIEGFRELKKKFNLEILTDVHESHQPGELDVVDIFQIPAFLCRQTDLLKAAAKPASR
;
A
#
# COMPACT_ATOMS: atom_id res chain seq x y z
N MET A 1 6.34 11.94 -12.61
CA MET A 1 6.48 10.48 -12.36
C MET A 1 7.83 10.20 -11.75
N SER A 2 7.89 9.41 -10.66
CA SER A 2 9.15 9.05 -9.98
C SER A 2 10.05 8.20 -10.89
N GLU A 3 11.35 8.15 -10.56
CA GLU A 3 12.32 7.35 -11.31
C GLU A 3 12.00 5.85 -11.27
N PHE A 4 11.35 5.40 -10.19
CA PHE A 4 10.81 4.05 -10.06
C PHE A 4 9.86 3.71 -11.22
N TYR A 5 8.83 4.52 -11.47
CA TYR A 5 7.84 4.24 -12.53
C TYR A 5 8.42 4.34 -13.94
N LYS A 6 9.40 5.22 -14.17
CA LYS A 6 10.09 5.27 -15.48
C LYS A 6 10.84 3.98 -15.80
N ASN A 7 11.31 3.27 -14.78
CA ASN A 7 12.14 2.06 -14.93
C ASN A 7 11.42 0.76 -14.54
N ILE A 8 10.12 0.81 -14.19
CA ILE A 8 9.39 -0.34 -13.67
C ILE A 8 9.36 -1.54 -14.62
N HIS A 9 9.46 -1.30 -15.92
CA HIS A 9 9.46 -2.33 -16.97
C HIS A 9 10.82 -3.00 -17.21
N LYS A 10 11.92 -2.48 -16.63
CA LYS A 10 13.28 -2.98 -16.89
C LYS A 10 13.58 -4.29 -16.16
N LYS A 11 12.80 -4.64 -15.13
CA LYS A 11 12.95 -5.87 -14.34
C LYS A 11 11.62 -6.25 -13.67
N PRO A 12 11.44 -7.52 -13.23
CA PRO A 12 10.24 -7.92 -12.53
C PRO A 12 9.96 -7.07 -11.29
N SER A 13 8.69 -6.94 -10.92
CA SER A 13 8.26 -6.22 -9.72
C SER A 13 7.56 -7.16 -8.74
N LEU A 14 7.89 -7.03 -7.45
CA LEU A 14 7.24 -7.72 -6.35
C LEU A 14 6.40 -6.73 -5.53
N ILE A 15 5.11 -7.03 -5.43
CA ILE A 15 4.20 -6.38 -4.48
C ILE A 15 4.08 -7.32 -3.28
N ALA A 16 4.62 -6.94 -2.13
CA ALA A 16 4.61 -7.80 -0.95
C ALA A 16 4.61 -7.01 0.36
N GLY A 17 4.12 -7.66 1.42
CA GLY A 17 4.07 -7.14 2.77
C GLY A 17 2.99 -7.86 3.60
N PRO A 18 2.73 -7.42 4.83
CA PRO A 18 1.74 -8.06 5.68
C PRO A 18 0.32 -7.88 5.12
N CYS A 19 -0.58 -8.76 5.55
CA CYS A 19 -1.97 -8.69 5.10
C CYS A 19 -2.64 -7.39 5.53
N VAL A 20 -2.42 -6.99 6.79
CA VAL A 20 -3.01 -5.82 7.45
C VAL A 20 -1.95 -5.11 8.29
N TRP A 21 -2.13 -3.82 8.51
CA TRP A 21 -1.27 -3.04 9.39
C TRP A 21 -1.43 -3.48 10.85
N GLU A 22 -0.34 -3.95 11.45
CA GLU A 22 -0.30 -4.43 12.84
C GLU A 22 0.54 -3.53 13.77
N GLY A 23 1.17 -2.49 13.22
CA GLY A 23 2.03 -1.56 13.94
C GLY A 23 3.36 -1.33 13.23
N TYR A 24 4.02 -0.22 13.56
CA TYR A 24 5.22 0.25 12.86
C TYR A 24 6.37 -0.77 12.94
N SER A 25 6.72 -1.27 14.13
CA SER A 25 7.84 -2.19 14.29
C SER A 25 7.69 -3.49 13.49
N HIS A 26 6.46 -4.01 13.38
CA HIS A 26 6.17 -5.18 12.57
C HIS A 26 6.35 -4.86 11.07
N ALA A 27 5.75 -3.76 10.62
CA ALA A 27 5.83 -3.31 9.24
C ALA A 27 7.28 -3.00 8.80
N GLU A 28 8.04 -2.33 9.66
CA GLU A 28 9.45 -1.98 9.45
C GLU A 28 10.32 -3.22 9.30
N ALA A 29 10.20 -4.20 10.20
CA ALA A 29 10.96 -5.44 10.14
C ALA A 29 10.66 -6.26 8.87
N ILE A 30 9.42 -6.25 8.39
CA ILE A 30 9.05 -6.90 7.12
C ILE A 30 9.62 -6.12 5.92
N ALA A 31 9.43 -4.81 5.90
CA ALA A 31 9.88 -3.95 4.80
C ALA A 31 11.40 -4.06 4.60
N GLU A 32 12.17 -4.01 5.69
CA GLU A 32 13.63 -4.14 5.66
C GLU A 32 14.07 -5.48 5.05
N LYS A 33 13.48 -6.60 5.50
CA LYS A 33 13.82 -7.94 4.99
C LYS A 33 13.45 -8.11 3.52
N LEU A 34 12.24 -7.69 3.14
CA LEU A 34 11.79 -7.79 1.74
C LEU A 34 12.62 -6.91 0.81
N LEU A 35 12.95 -5.70 1.24
CA LEU A 35 13.80 -4.79 0.47
C LEU A 35 15.18 -5.40 0.22
N ALA A 36 15.80 -5.98 1.27
CA ALA A 36 17.10 -6.65 1.14
C ALA A 36 17.05 -7.85 0.18
N VAL A 37 15.99 -8.67 0.24
CA VAL A 37 15.80 -9.80 -0.68
C VAL A 37 15.59 -9.33 -2.12
N CYS A 38 14.72 -8.34 -2.35
CA CYS A 38 14.46 -7.79 -3.68
C CYS A 38 15.72 -7.17 -4.30
N ALA A 39 16.51 -6.44 -3.50
CA ALA A 39 17.79 -5.86 -3.95
C ALA A 39 18.78 -6.94 -4.38
N LYS A 40 18.89 -8.05 -3.63
CA LYS A 40 19.76 -9.18 -3.97
C LYS A 40 19.41 -9.84 -5.31
N HIS A 41 18.14 -9.87 -5.67
CA HIS A 41 17.63 -10.57 -6.85
C HIS A 41 17.33 -9.65 -8.05
N ASP A 42 17.70 -8.37 -7.96
CA ASP A 42 17.39 -7.36 -8.97
C ASP A 42 15.89 -7.31 -9.33
N VAL A 43 15.05 -7.21 -8.29
CA VAL A 43 13.58 -7.12 -8.39
C VAL A 43 13.11 -5.77 -7.83
N ASN A 44 12.18 -5.10 -8.50
CA ASN A 44 11.53 -3.90 -7.96
C ASN A 44 10.66 -4.28 -6.77
N PHE A 45 10.62 -3.44 -5.73
CA PHE A 45 9.79 -3.71 -4.55
C PHE A 45 8.76 -2.61 -4.33
N ILE A 46 7.50 -3.03 -4.15
CA ILE A 46 6.38 -2.20 -3.71
C ILE A 46 5.88 -2.80 -2.40
N TYR A 47 5.90 -2.00 -1.32
CA TYR A 47 5.40 -2.45 -0.04
C TYR A 47 3.86 -2.44 -0.05
N LYS A 48 3.24 -3.57 0.30
CA LYS A 48 1.78 -3.69 0.39
C LYS A 48 1.34 -4.00 1.80
N THR A 49 0.36 -3.26 2.30
CA THR A 49 -0.41 -3.63 3.50
C THR A 49 -1.78 -2.99 3.44
N SER A 50 -2.80 -3.66 3.99
CA SER A 50 -4.13 -3.04 4.18
C SER A 50 -4.13 -2.18 5.44
N PHE A 51 -4.57 -0.93 5.38
CA PHE A 51 -4.73 -0.09 6.58
C PHE A 51 -6.03 -0.41 7.34
N ASP A 52 -7.08 -0.78 6.62
CA ASP A 52 -8.37 -1.23 7.15
C ASP A 52 -8.83 -2.49 6.43
N LYS A 53 -9.10 -3.55 7.19
CA LYS A 53 -9.63 -4.81 6.68
C LYS A 53 -11.14 -4.87 6.90
N ALA A 54 -11.89 -4.33 5.94
CA ALA A 54 -13.33 -4.17 6.06
C ALA A 54 -14.13 -5.48 6.07
N ASN A 55 -13.62 -6.56 5.47
CA ASN A 55 -14.31 -7.85 5.36
C ASN A 55 -13.92 -8.82 6.48
N ARG A 56 -14.47 -8.63 7.68
CA ARG A 56 -14.28 -9.56 8.81
C ARG A 56 -15.48 -10.50 8.96
N SER A 57 -15.20 -11.76 9.28
CA SER A 57 -16.23 -12.76 9.61
C SER A 57 -16.95 -12.47 10.94
N SER A 58 -16.43 -11.55 11.76
CA SER A 58 -17.08 -11.06 12.96
C SER A 58 -16.85 -9.56 13.14
N LEU A 59 -17.85 -8.87 13.72
CA LEU A 59 -17.80 -7.44 14.01
C LEU A 59 -16.66 -7.06 14.98
N LYS A 60 -16.18 -8.00 15.80
CA LYS A 60 -15.06 -7.80 16.75
C LYS A 60 -13.68 -8.09 16.16
N GLY A 61 -13.61 -8.39 14.86
CA GLY A 61 -12.35 -8.78 14.24
C GLY A 61 -11.38 -7.60 14.08
N PHE A 62 -10.08 -7.81 14.33
CA PHE A 62 -9.02 -6.81 14.13
C PHE A 62 -9.01 -6.20 12.72
N ARG A 63 -9.24 -4.90 12.60
CA ARG A 63 -9.33 -4.25 11.28
C ARG A 63 -8.02 -3.63 10.82
N GLY A 64 -7.06 -3.47 11.73
CA GLY A 64 -5.82 -2.74 11.51
C GLY A 64 -5.51 -1.92 12.76
N ALA A 65 -4.23 -1.76 13.07
CA ALA A 65 -3.81 -0.92 14.18
C ALA A 65 -3.99 0.56 13.81
N GLU A 66 -4.13 1.42 14.82
CA GLU A 66 -4.15 2.87 14.63
C GLU A 66 -2.83 3.37 13.99
N ASN A 67 -2.85 4.58 13.45
CA ASN A 67 -1.66 5.28 12.93
C ASN A 67 -1.00 4.67 11.68
N ALA A 68 -1.72 3.86 10.89
CA ALA A 68 -1.19 3.28 9.65
C ALA A 68 -0.63 4.35 8.69
N ILE A 69 -1.33 5.46 8.51
CA ILE A 69 -0.93 6.56 7.61
C ILE A 69 0.41 7.18 8.07
N GLU A 70 0.57 7.42 9.36
CA GLU A 70 1.83 7.96 9.90
C GLU A 70 2.97 6.95 9.76
N GLY A 71 2.69 5.67 10.03
CA GLY A 71 3.63 4.60 9.78
C GLY A 71 4.05 4.47 8.32
N PHE A 72 3.14 4.70 7.36
CA PHE A 72 3.46 4.74 5.94
C PHE A 72 4.44 5.88 5.62
N ARG A 73 4.26 7.06 6.22
CA ARG A 73 5.19 8.20 6.03
C ARG A 73 6.59 7.86 6.52
N GLU A 74 6.68 7.28 7.71
CA GLU A 74 7.96 6.88 8.30
C GLU A 74 8.65 5.75 7.50
N LEU A 75 7.90 4.76 7.01
CA LEU A 75 8.47 3.72 6.13
C LEU A 75 9.00 4.31 4.82
N LYS A 76 8.22 5.20 4.20
CA LYS A 76 8.64 5.90 2.98
C LYS A 76 9.89 6.73 3.19
N LYS A 77 9.94 7.49 4.28
CA LYS A 77 11.09 8.31 4.65
C LYS A 77 12.33 7.45 4.91
N LYS A 78 12.17 6.32 5.61
CA LYS A 78 13.28 5.43 5.98
C LYS A 78 13.84 4.65 4.79
N PHE A 79 12.96 4.10 3.95
CA PHE A 79 13.36 3.12 2.92
C PHE A 79 13.19 3.61 1.48
N ASN A 80 12.63 4.80 1.26
CA ASN A 80 12.34 5.36 -0.06
C ASN A 80 11.60 4.36 -0.98
N LEU A 81 10.55 3.74 -0.44
CA LEU A 81 9.77 2.71 -1.12
C LEU A 81 8.39 3.22 -1.55
N GLU A 82 7.84 2.61 -2.60
CA GLU A 82 6.47 2.85 -3.06
C GLU A 82 5.49 2.03 -2.19
N ILE A 83 4.36 2.64 -1.82
CA ILE A 83 3.36 2.01 -0.94
C ILE A 83 2.07 1.76 -1.70
N LEU A 84 1.57 0.53 -1.55
CA LEU A 84 0.27 0.10 -2.04
C LEU A 84 -0.66 -0.26 -0.87
N THR A 85 -1.89 0.26 -0.91
CA THR A 85 -2.95 -0.16 0.00
C THR A 85 -4.28 -0.28 -0.74
N ASP A 86 -5.19 -1.08 -0.21
CA ASP A 86 -6.55 -1.24 -0.73
C ASP A 86 -7.52 -0.22 -0.14
N VAL A 87 -8.43 0.26 -0.99
CA VAL A 87 -9.50 1.20 -0.63
C VAL A 87 -10.85 0.57 -0.90
N HIS A 88 -11.80 0.83 0.00
CA HIS A 88 -13.14 0.26 0.02
C HIS A 88 -14.22 1.31 -0.28
N GLU A 89 -13.93 2.59 -0.04
CA GLU A 89 -14.89 3.70 -0.16
C GLU A 89 -14.30 4.87 -0.96
N SER A 90 -15.16 5.57 -1.70
CA SER A 90 -14.75 6.62 -2.65
C SER A 90 -14.08 7.85 -2.02
N HIS A 91 -14.23 8.07 -0.72
CA HIS A 91 -13.56 9.19 -0.02
C HIS A 91 -12.11 8.85 0.38
N GLN A 92 -11.79 7.57 0.60
CA GLN A 92 -10.51 7.13 1.16
C GLN A 92 -9.29 7.51 0.31
N PRO A 93 -9.31 7.42 -1.04
CA PRO A 93 -8.17 7.86 -1.85
C PRO A 93 -7.74 9.32 -1.59
N GLY A 94 -8.69 10.20 -1.25
CA GLY A 94 -8.41 11.61 -0.95
C GLY A 94 -7.77 11.84 0.42
N GLU A 95 -7.85 10.88 1.33
CA GLU A 95 -7.31 10.96 2.70
C GLU A 95 -5.93 10.29 2.82
N LEU A 96 -5.52 9.54 1.79
CA LEU A 96 -4.32 8.70 1.78
C LEU A 96 -3.21 9.29 0.91
N ASP A 97 -2.80 10.52 1.22
CA ASP A 97 -1.81 11.31 0.49
C ASP A 97 -0.44 10.60 0.29
N VAL A 98 -0.05 9.81 1.28
CA VAL A 98 1.20 9.06 1.33
C VAL A 98 1.22 7.80 0.46
N VAL A 99 0.07 7.30 0.02
CA VAL A 99 -0.02 6.06 -0.78
C VAL A 99 0.26 6.35 -2.26
N ASP A 100 0.98 5.47 -2.95
CA ASP A 100 1.30 5.64 -4.38
C ASP A 100 0.37 4.84 -5.29
N ILE A 101 -0.08 3.68 -4.82
CA ILE A 101 -0.91 2.76 -5.59
C ILE A 101 -2.14 2.38 -4.77
N PHE A 102 -3.32 2.71 -5.30
CA PHE A 102 -4.58 2.25 -4.75
C PHE A 102 -4.99 0.92 -5.38
N GLN A 103 -5.16 -0.10 -4.56
CA GLN A 103 -5.71 -1.37 -4.98
C GLN A 103 -7.23 -1.37 -4.78
N ILE A 104 -7.97 -1.79 -5.81
CA ILE A 104 -9.41 -2.00 -5.71
C ILE A 104 -9.65 -3.47 -5.37
N PRO A 105 -10.29 -3.79 -4.24
CA PRO A 105 -10.68 -5.16 -3.93
C PRO A 105 -11.52 -5.76 -5.05
N ALA A 106 -11.31 -7.04 -5.37
CA ALA A 106 -11.94 -7.67 -6.52
C ALA A 106 -13.48 -7.60 -6.49
N PHE A 107 -14.10 -7.68 -5.31
CA PHE A 107 -15.54 -7.58 -5.14
C PHE A 107 -16.10 -6.15 -5.36
N LEU A 108 -15.22 -5.14 -5.43
CA LEU A 108 -15.56 -3.73 -5.71
C LEU A 108 -15.14 -3.30 -7.13
N CYS A 109 -14.68 -4.21 -7.98
CA CYS A 109 -14.14 -3.88 -9.31
C CYS A 109 -15.14 -3.21 -10.28
N ARG A 110 -16.44 -3.16 -9.93
CA ARG A 110 -17.50 -2.52 -10.70
C ARG A 110 -18.12 -1.29 -10.03
N GLN A 111 -17.53 -0.81 -8.93
CA GLN A 111 -18.01 0.38 -8.24
C GLN A 111 -17.48 1.64 -8.92
N THR A 112 -18.25 2.20 -9.85
CA THR A 112 -17.83 3.33 -10.70
C THR A 112 -17.29 4.52 -9.91
N ASP A 113 -17.94 4.88 -8.80
CA ASP A 113 -17.52 6.05 -8.01
C ASP A 113 -16.18 5.81 -7.31
N LEU A 114 -15.96 4.60 -6.78
CA LEU A 114 -14.69 4.20 -6.19
C LEU A 114 -13.58 4.19 -7.24
N LEU A 115 -13.84 3.62 -8.43
CA LEU A 115 -12.89 3.58 -9.53
C LEU A 115 -12.50 5.00 -9.99
N LYS A 116 -13.49 5.89 -10.12
CA LYS A 116 -13.25 7.30 -10.45
C LYS A 116 -12.44 8.00 -9.36
N ALA A 117 -12.74 7.75 -8.09
CA ALA A 117 -12.01 8.33 -6.97
C ALA A 117 -10.55 7.87 -6.93
N ALA A 118 -10.29 6.56 -7.09
CA ALA A 118 -8.94 6.00 -7.10
C ALA A 118 -8.13 6.38 -8.35
N ALA A 119 -8.80 6.62 -9.48
CA ALA A 119 -8.16 7.06 -10.73
C ALA A 119 -7.88 8.57 -10.79
N LYS A 120 -8.48 9.37 -9.88
CA LYS A 120 -8.16 10.80 -9.81
C LYS A 120 -6.68 10.94 -9.44
N PRO A 121 -5.90 11.69 -10.25
CA PRO A 121 -4.54 12.02 -9.87
C PRO A 121 -4.57 12.70 -8.50
N ALA A 122 -3.73 12.25 -7.58
CA ALA A 122 -3.42 13.06 -6.41
C ALA A 122 -2.94 14.41 -6.93
N SER A 123 -3.52 15.51 -6.44
CA SER A 123 -3.05 16.87 -6.69
C SER A 123 -1.68 17.02 -6.01
N ARG A 124 -0.66 16.44 -6.63
CA ARG A 124 0.75 16.50 -6.23
C ARG A 124 1.46 17.56 -7.06
#